data_AF-A0A1Q9DUD5-F1
#
_entry.id   AF-A0A1Q9DUD5-F1
#
_cell.length_a   1.000
_cell.length_b   1.000
_cell.length_c   1.000
_cell.angle_alpha   90.00
_cell.angle_beta   90.00
_cell.angle_gamma   90.00
#
_symmetry.space_group_name_H-M   'P 1'
#
loop_
_entity.id
_entity.type
_entity.pdbx_description
1 polymer ?
#
loop_
_entity_poly.entity_id
_entity_poly.type
_entity_poly.pdbx_seq_one_letter_code
_entity_poly.pdbx_strand_id
1 'polypeptide(L)'
;MWCAARSWHRSFQLVSAFSLPPLVSNEADRRSRAPGLCPRHRHPRPCRNMTADFPADFGARCAAWALGQRKMSNSHETPKRSNFEFGSPKCPCVGVAGLDGTTEVKVSKNMTADFPADFGARCAAWDNKRNGAYCMPGQDPGADKGWCAEPYCFVDPCNCDLDVPPTLANSYLPDASYQGKGLWYSYVTCGGKDYWMDAETKKQKQEASGICDKTVEEKKWGKEKCRCVGYDGTPGTVNVTIDKKEFLCSD
;
A
#
# COMPACT_ATOMS: atom_id res chain seq x y z
N MET A 1 -44.08 -47.26 9.63
CA MET A 1 -43.68 -47.44 8.21
C MET A 1 -42.27 -46.88 8.09
N TRP A 2 -41.17 -47.67 8.19
CA TRP A 2 -40.52 -48.50 7.13
C TRP A 2 -40.31 -47.68 5.83
N CYS A 3 -39.14 -47.48 5.22
CA CYS A 3 -37.85 -48.19 5.13
C CYS A 3 -36.72 -47.17 4.81
N ALA A 4 -35.50 -47.24 5.34
CA ALA A 4 -34.37 -48.16 5.08
C ALA A 4 -33.57 -47.90 3.78
N ALA A 5 -32.25 -47.87 3.96
CA ALA A 5 -31.17 -47.53 3.06
C ALA A 5 -30.97 -48.48 1.87
N ARG A 6 -30.29 -48.01 0.81
CA ARG A 6 -29.49 -48.86 -0.10
C ARG A 6 -28.18 -48.20 -0.53
N SER A 7 -27.10 -48.85 -0.11
CA SER A 7 -25.73 -48.75 -0.63
C SER A 7 -25.67 -49.27 -2.06
N TRP A 8 -24.87 -48.63 -2.91
CA TRP A 8 -24.29 -49.22 -4.12
C TRP A 8 -22.78 -49.04 -4.10
N HIS A 9 -22.08 -50.14 -3.83
CA HIS A 9 -20.69 -50.34 -4.23
C HIS A 9 -20.63 -50.51 -5.75
N ARG A 10 -19.64 -49.89 -6.40
CA ARG A 10 -18.95 -50.49 -7.55
C ARG A 10 -17.55 -49.91 -7.71
N SER A 11 -16.58 -50.72 -7.33
CA SER A 11 -15.17 -50.61 -7.71
C SER A 11 -15.02 -51.03 -9.18
N PHE A 12 -14.30 -50.26 -10.00
CA PHE A 12 -13.61 -50.72 -11.22
C PHE A 12 -12.54 -49.66 -11.53
N GLN A 13 -11.29 -49.93 -11.14
CA GLN A 13 -10.19 -50.46 -11.96
C GLN A 13 -9.36 -49.38 -12.66
N LEU A 14 -8.10 -49.33 -12.19
CA LEU A 14 -6.89 -48.84 -12.81
C LEU A 14 -6.82 -49.13 -14.32
N VAL A 15 -6.45 -48.12 -15.10
CA VAL A 15 -5.77 -48.32 -16.38
C VAL A 15 -4.46 -47.55 -16.34
N SER A 16 -3.42 -48.29 -16.67
CA SER A 16 -2.01 -47.99 -16.54
C SER A 16 -1.51 -46.95 -17.54
N ALA A 17 -0.54 -46.18 -17.05
CA ALA A 17 0.67 -45.70 -17.72
C ALA A 17 0.79 -45.91 -19.25
N PHE A 18 0.89 -44.80 -19.97
CA PHE A 18 1.72 -44.70 -21.16
C PHE A 18 2.82 -43.68 -20.90
N SER A 19 4.06 -44.16 -20.87
CA SER A 19 5.29 -43.36 -20.84
C SER A 19 5.86 -43.24 -22.26
N LEU A 20 6.17 -41.99 -22.65
CA LEU A 20 7.36 -41.50 -23.38
C LEU A 20 7.58 -41.99 -24.84
N PRO A 21 8.09 -41.14 -25.76
CA PRO A 21 9.36 -40.40 -25.58
C PRO A 21 9.31 -38.87 -25.80
N PRO A 22 10.28 -38.14 -25.23
CA PRO A 22 10.58 -36.76 -25.60
C PRO A 22 11.48 -36.78 -26.84
N LEU A 23 11.22 -35.90 -27.81
CA LEU A 23 12.12 -35.71 -28.95
C LEU A 23 12.61 -34.27 -29.03
N VAL A 24 13.89 -34.17 -28.71
CA VAL A 24 14.93 -33.40 -29.40
C VAL A 24 14.90 -31.87 -29.23
N SER A 25 15.69 -31.49 -28.23
CA SER A 25 16.57 -30.33 -28.17
C SER A 25 17.25 -30.00 -29.51
N ASN A 26 17.08 -28.77 -30.00
CA ASN A 26 18.05 -28.12 -30.87
C ASN A 26 18.80 -27.06 -30.04
N GLU A 27 19.90 -27.52 -29.44
CA GLU A 27 21.05 -26.69 -29.10
C GLU A 27 21.66 -26.19 -30.43
N ALA A 28 21.50 -24.90 -30.73
CA ALA A 28 22.32 -24.21 -31.72
C ALA A 28 23.16 -23.15 -31.01
N ASP A 29 24.29 -23.66 -30.51
CA ASP A 29 25.63 -23.10 -30.51
C ASP A 29 25.87 -21.59 -30.28
N ARG A 30 26.54 -21.35 -29.15
CA ARG A 30 27.60 -20.36 -28.88
C ARG A 30 27.53 -19.00 -29.59
N ARG A 31 27.30 -17.98 -28.77
CA ARG A 31 28.32 -16.92 -28.60
C ARG A 31 28.35 -16.40 -27.17
N SER A 32 29.38 -16.85 -26.46
CA SER A 32 29.88 -16.31 -25.22
C SER A 32 30.07 -14.79 -25.33
N ARG A 33 29.37 -14.00 -24.52
CA ARG A 33 29.83 -12.67 -24.11
C ARG A 33 29.74 -12.57 -22.59
N ALA A 34 30.88 -12.79 -21.97
CA ALA A 34 31.18 -12.30 -20.64
C ALA A 34 31.20 -10.76 -20.63
N PRO A 35 31.18 -10.12 -19.44
CA PRO A 35 30.61 -8.81 -19.21
C PRO A 35 31.52 -7.69 -19.69
N GLY A 36 30.94 -6.67 -20.30
CA GLY A 36 31.72 -5.51 -20.71
C GLY A 36 30.92 -4.45 -21.45
N LEU A 37 30.87 -3.28 -20.81
CA LEU A 37 30.96 -1.95 -21.42
C LEU A 37 29.64 -1.29 -21.85
N CYS A 38 29.14 -0.44 -20.95
CA CYS A 38 28.41 0.77 -21.29
C CYS A 38 29.18 1.60 -22.34
N PRO A 39 28.50 2.21 -23.33
CA PRO A 39 29.13 3.14 -24.25
C PRO A 39 29.75 4.33 -23.50
N ARG A 40 31.05 4.54 -23.75
CA ARG A 40 31.91 5.56 -23.17
C ARG A 40 31.41 6.97 -23.50
N HIS A 41 31.07 7.76 -22.49
CA HIS A 41 31.49 9.16 -22.46
C HIS A 41 32.88 9.24 -21.80
N ARG A 42 33.84 9.77 -22.57
CA ARG A 42 35.20 10.23 -22.18
C ARG A 42 35.09 11.16 -20.95
N HIS A 43 35.93 11.22 -19.93
CA HIS A 43 37.28 10.72 -19.60
C HIS A 43 37.40 10.73 -18.05
N PRO A 44 38.42 10.05 -17.47
CA PRO A 44 38.58 9.90 -16.02
C PRO A 44 39.51 10.99 -15.45
N ARG A 45 39.14 11.62 -14.33
CA ARG A 45 40.12 12.04 -13.30
C ARG A 45 39.51 11.93 -11.89
N PRO A 46 40.24 11.35 -10.92
CA PRO A 46 39.80 11.19 -9.54
C PRO A 46 39.86 12.51 -8.76
N CYS A 47 39.03 12.62 -7.71
CA CYS A 47 39.06 13.71 -6.75
C CYS A 47 40.47 13.84 -6.16
N ARG A 48 41.16 14.95 -6.47
CA ARG A 48 42.41 15.34 -5.83
C ARG A 48 42.37 16.83 -5.53
N ASN A 49 42.73 17.15 -4.28
CA ASN A 49 42.92 18.49 -3.71
C ASN A 49 43.30 19.55 -4.76
N MET A 50 42.46 20.58 -4.89
CA MET A 50 42.85 21.84 -5.51
C MET A 50 43.18 22.86 -4.41
N THR A 51 44.47 22.96 -4.11
CA THR A 51 45.06 24.21 -3.65
C THR A 51 45.25 25.13 -4.86
N ALA A 52 44.85 26.39 -4.67
CA ALA A 52 45.27 27.59 -5.38
C ALA A 52 44.87 27.76 -6.86
N ASP A 53 44.05 28.78 -7.08
CA ASP A 53 44.23 29.87 -8.06
C ASP A 53 42.90 30.28 -8.71
N PHE A 54 42.09 31.00 -7.93
CA PHE A 54 40.91 31.69 -8.44
C PHE A 54 41.28 33.14 -8.83
N PRO A 55 40.97 33.58 -10.05
CA PRO A 55 41.05 34.98 -10.44
C PRO A 55 40.17 35.85 -9.52
N ALA A 56 40.77 36.93 -9.01
CA ALA A 56 40.14 37.91 -8.15
C ALA A 56 39.10 38.76 -8.92
N ASP A 57 37.90 38.22 -9.14
CA ASP A 57 36.74 39.06 -9.48
C ASP A 57 35.37 38.45 -9.10
N PHE A 58 35.35 37.43 -8.24
CA PHE A 58 34.12 36.80 -7.73
C PHE A 58 33.85 37.16 -6.25
N GLY A 59 34.34 38.33 -5.80
CA GLY A 59 34.36 38.74 -4.39
C GLY A 59 33.50 39.96 -4.03
N ALA A 60 32.60 40.43 -4.91
CA ALA A 60 31.92 41.72 -4.72
C ALA A 60 30.38 41.65 -4.68
N ARG A 61 29.78 40.54 -4.20
CA ARG A 61 28.32 40.49 -3.91
C ARG A 61 27.93 39.94 -2.54
N CYS A 62 28.87 39.92 -1.58
CA CYS A 62 28.57 39.52 -0.19
C CYS A 62 28.63 40.69 0.83
N ALA A 63 28.79 41.94 0.38
CA ALA A 63 28.90 43.10 1.27
C ALA A 63 27.83 44.15 0.98
N ALA A 64 26.57 43.80 1.22
CA ALA A 64 25.50 44.79 1.33
C ALA A 64 24.33 44.15 2.09
N TRP A 65 24.44 44.06 3.43
CA TRP A 65 23.30 44.03 4.36
C TRP A 65 23.79 44.20 5.82
N ALA A 66 24.80 45.04 6.02
CA ALA A 66 25.08 45.63 7.33
C ALA A 66 24.30 46.95 7.36
N LEU A 67 23.49 47.16 8.41
CA LEU A 67 22.52 48.26 8.64
C LEU A 67 21.07 47.95 8.21
N GLY A 68 20.41 47.08 8.99
CA GLY A 68 18.98 46.82 8.83
C GLY A 68 18.42 45.79 9.81
N GLN A 69 18.62 45.96 11.12
CA GLN A 69 18.00 45.08 12.12
C GLN A 69 16.49 45.34 12.21
N ARG A 70 15.70 44.54 11.50
CA ARG A 70 14.34 44.19 11.94
C ARG A 70 14.43 42.85 12.68
N LYS A 71 14.23 42.90 14.00
CA LYS A 71 13.92 41.72 14.82
C LYS A 71 12.60 41.12 14.30
N MET A 72 12.68 40.13 13.42
CA MET A 72 11.60 39.14 13.32
C MET A 72 11.87 38.10 14.39
N SER A 73 10.89 37.92 15.27
CA SER A 73 10.95 36.98 16.37
C SER A 73 11.30 35.60 15.84
N ASN A 74 12.36 35.07 16.45
CA ASN A 74 12.83 33.72 16.27
C ASN A 74 11.74 32.74 16.76
N SER A 75 10.97 32.22 15.82
CA SER A 75 10.24 30.96 15.96
C SER A 75 10.53 30.14 14.71
N HIS A 76 11.76 29.66 14.60
CA HIS A 76 12.08 28.49 13.80
C HIS A 76 11.48 27.25 14.50
N GLU A 77 10.16 27.20 14.60
CA GLU A 77 9.47 25.92 14.53
C GLU A 77 9.22 25.70 13.05
N THR A 78 10.15 24.99 12.41
CA THR A 78 9.79 24.30 11.16
C THR A 78 8.51 23.53 11.46
N PRO A 79 7.38 23.77 10.77
CA PRO A 79 6.23 22.91 10.95
C PRO A 79 6.72 21.53 10.55
N LYS A 80 6.79 20.60 11.51
CA LYS A 80 7.00 19.19 11.22
C LYS A 80 5.75 18.70 10.48
N ARG A 81 5.62 19.07 9.20
CA ARG A 81 4.87 18.26 8.27
C ARG A 81 5.71 17.01 8.10
N SER A 82 5.50 16.05 8.98
CA SER A 82 6.03 14.72 8.73
C SER A 82 5.39 14.25 7.43
N ASN A 83 6.24 14.11 6.41
CA ASN A 83 5.90 13.88 5.03
C ASN A 83 5.43 12.42 4.81
N PHE A 84 4.48 11.95 5.63
CA PHE A 84 3.96 10.59 5.63
C PHE A 84 2.82 10.45 4.63
N GLU A 85 3.00 10.89 3.39
CA GLU A 85 1.96 10.71 2.37
C GLU A 85 1.61 9.23 2.19
N PHE A 86 2.61 8.36 2.28
CA PHE A 86 2.48 6.90 2.17
C PHE A 86 2.79 6.19 3.49
N GLY A 87 2.49 6.85 4.61
CA GLY A 87 2.69 6.31 5.94
C GLY A 87 4.13 6.40 6.43
N SER A 88 4.34 5.95 7.64
CA SER A 88 5.65 5.93 8.29
C SER A 88 6.55 4.82 7.72
N PRO A 89 7.89 4.99 7.72
CA PRO A 89 8.82 3.92 7.31
C PRO A 89 8.69 2.63 8.14
N LYS A 90 8.16 2.73 9.35
CA LYS A 90 7.92 1.60 10.24
C LYS A 90 6.67 0.81 9.90
N CYS A 91 5.74 1.39 9.14
CA CYS A 91 4.47 0.78 8.80
C CYS A 91 3.92 1.46 7.53
N PRO A 92 4.49 1.18 6.35
CA PRO A 92 4.12 1.86 5.12
C PRO A 92 2.68 1.54 4.72
N CYS A 93 2.04 2.49 4.03
CA CYS A 93 0.73 2.24 3.44
C CYS A 93 0.82 1.17 2.34
N VAL A 94 -0.24 0.38 2.18
CA VAL A 94 -0.41 -0.58 1.09
C VAL A 94 -1.56 -0.16 0.19
N GLY A 95 -1.45 -0.48 -1.10
CA GLY A 95 -2.43 -0.10 -2.12
C GLY A 95 -1.74 0.54 -3.33
N VAL A 96 -2.56 0.94 -4.31
CA VAL A 96 -2.10 1.64 -5.51
C VAL A 96 -2.77 3.00 -5.53
N ALA A 97 -1.97 4.06 -5.35
CA ALA A 97 -2.47 5.42 -5.28
C ALA A 97 -2.73 6.01 -6.69
N GLY A 98 -3.68 6.94 -6.80
CA GLY A 98 -3.98 7.63 -8.06
C GLY A 98 -4.76 6.79 -9.07
N LEU A 99 -5.45 5.75 -8.63
CA LEU A 99 -6.41 5.03 -9.46
C LEU A 99 -7.68 5.87 -9.65
N ASP A 100 -8.07 6.05 -10.90
CA ASP A 100 -9.34 6.66 -11.25
C ASP A 100 -10.46 5.61 -11.20
N GLY A 101 -11.57 5.95 -10.56
CA GLY A 101 -12.71 5.06 -10.38
C GLY A 101 -13.31 5.17 -8.98
N THR A 102 -14.13 4.21 -8.63
CA THR A 102 -14.85 4.17 -7.34
C THR A 102 -14.78 2.78 -6.71
N THR A 103 -14.88 2.72 -5.39
CA THR A 103 -15.12 1.49 -4.64
C THR A 103 -16.28 1.69 -3.68
N GLU A 104 -17.19 0.71 -3.63
CA GLU A 104 -18.30 0.74 -2.70
C GLU A 104 -17.83 0.24 -1.33
N VAL A 105 -18.08 1.04 -0.30
CA VAL A 105 -17.62 0.77 1.07
C VAL A 105 -18.80 0.76 2.03
N LYS A 106 -18.85 -0.19 2.97
CA LYS A 106 -19.86 -0.22 4.03
C LYS A 106 -19.53 0.85 5.08
N VAL A 107 -20.40 1.83 5.26
CA VAL A 107 -20.22 2.90 6.27
C VAL A 107 -21.12 2.69 7.50
N SER A 108 -22.18 1.88 7.38
CA SER A 108 -22.97 1.38 8.50
C SER A 108 -23.66 0.07 8.13
N LYS A 109 -24.43 -0.54 9.05
CA LYS A 109 -25.11 -1.83 8.83
C LYS A 109 -25.98 -1.88 7.55
N ASN A 110 -26.58 -0.75 7.17
CA ASN A 110 -27.52 -0.65 6.05
C ASN A 110 -27.16 0.50 5.10
N MET A 111 -25.90 0.94 5.08
CA MET A 111 -25.48 2.06 4.24
C MET A 111 -24.10 1.79 3.65
N THR A 112 -24.02 1.96 2.34
CA THR A 112 -22.78 2.02 1.58
C THR A 112 -22.51 3.44 1.12
N ALA A 113 -21.25 3.74 0.82
CA ALA A 113 -20.85 4.99 0.20
C ALA A 113 -19.74 4.73 -0.83
N ASP A 114 -19.69 5.56 -1.86
CA ASP A 114 -18.64 5.50 -2.87
C ASP A 114 -17.38 6.22 -2.38
N PHE A 115 -16.28 5.48 -2.36
CA PHE A 115 -14.94 6.00 -2.14
C PHE A 115 -14.15 5.98 -3.44
N PRO A 116 -13.07 6.79 -3.58
CA PRO A 116 -12.17 6.68 -4.72
C PRO A 116 -11.59 5.27 -4.86
N ALA A 117 -11.28 4.84 -6.08
CA ALA A 117 -10.65 3.53 -6.32
C ALA A 117 -9.31 3.34 -5.58
N ASP A 118 -8.62 4.44 -5.25
CA ASP A 118 -7.38 4.43 -4.46
C ASP A 118 -7.60 4.52 -2.94
N PHE A 119 -8.81 4.22 -2.46
CA PHE A 119 -9.19 4.30 -1.05
C PHE A 119 -8.17 3.62 -0.14
N GLY A 120 -7.62 4.38 0.81
CA GLY A 120 -6.67 3.85 1.79
C GLY A 120 -5.25 3.59 1.26
N ALA A 121 -4.95 3.86 -0.01
CA ALA A 121 -3.59 3.65 -0.56
C ALA A 121 -2.54 4.68 -0.07
N ARG A 122 -3.01 5.78 0.54
CA ARG A 122 -2.20 6.88 1.07
C ARG A 122 -2.83 7.45 2.33
N CYS A 123 -2.06 8.23 3.07
CA CYS A 123 -2.55 8.93 4.24
C CYS A 123 -3.50 10.06 3.82
N ALA A 124 -4.78 9.89 4.16
CA ALA A 124 -5.80 10.90 3.96
C ALA A 124 -6.95 10.74 4.97
N ALA A 125 -7.69 11.82 5.21
CA ALA A 125 -8.93 11.77 5.98
C ALA A 125 -10.05 11.21 5.11
N TRP A 126 -10.03 9.89 4.86
CA TRP A 126 -10.88 9.25 3.85
C TRP A 126 -12.37 9.33 4.15
N ASP A 127 -12.76 9.39 5.41
CA ASP A 127 -14.16 9.46 5.83
C ASP A 127 -14.73 10.88 5.80
N ASN A 128 -13.87 11.89 5.87
CA ASN A 128 -14.28 13.28 5.99
C ASN A 128 -15.20 13.68 4.83
N LYS A 129 -16.40 14.21 5.14
CA LYS A 129 -17.37 14.68 4.13
C LYS A 129 -17.75 13.60 3.11
N ARG A 130 -17.56 12.32 3.45
CA ARG A 130 -17.84 11.18 2.57
C ARG A 130 -18.65 10.11 3.27
N ASN A 131 -18.31 9.80 4.52
CA ASN A 131 -19.08 8.87 5.34
C ASN A 131 -20.43 9.52 5.71
N GLY A 132 -21.48 9.12 5.00
CA GLY A 132 -22.83 9.67 5.11
C GLY A 132 -23.53 9.40 6.44
N ALA A 133 -22.99 8.50 7.28
CA ALA A 133 -23.60 8.16 8.56
C ALA A 133 -23.15 9.09 9.70
N TYR A 134 -21.90 9.59 9.66
CA TYR A 134 -21.31 10.32 10.79
C TYR A 134 -20.48 11.56 10.42
N CYS A 135 -20.00 11.67 9.20
CA CYS A 135 -18.99 12.66 8.80
C CYS A 135 -19.50 13.79 7.90
N MET A 136 -20.82 13.93 7.79
CA MET A 136 -21.45 15.04 7.07
C MET A 136 -21.66 16.26 7.96
N PRO A 137 -21.84 17.47 7.39
CA PRO A 137 -22.22 18.64 8.17
C PRO A 137 -23.52 18.40 8.97
N GLY A 138 -23.49 18.73 10.26
CA GLY A 138 -24.64 18.55 11.17
C GLY A 138 -24.73 17.18 11.84
N GLN A 139 -23.83 16.25 11.53
CA GLN A 139 -23.70 14.96 12.24
C GLN A 139 -22.71 15.07 13.41
N ASP A 140 -22.65 14.00 14.21
CA ASP A 140 -21.68 13.83 15.30
C ASP A 140 -20.76 12.63 14.99
N PRO A 141 -19.42 12.82 14.89
CA PRO A 141 -18.68 14.06 15.15
C PRO A 141 -18.84 15.13 14.06
N GLY A 142 -19.23 14.74 12.84
CA GLY A 142 -19.45 15.63 11.71
C GLY A 142 -18.19 15.98 10.94
N ALA A 143 -18.38 16.69 9.82
CA ALA A 143 -17.29 17.10 8.94
C ALA A 143 -16.18 17.88 9.67
N ASP A 144 -14.94 17.58 9.32
CA ASP A 144 -13.71 18.20 9.86
C ASP A 144 -13.55 18.05 11.39
N LYS A 145 -14.21 17.05 12.01
CA LYS A 145 -14.19 16.83 13.46
C LYS A 145 -13.98 15.37 13.83
N GLY A 146 -13.39 15.14 15.00
CA GLY A 146 -13.19 13.80 15.54
C GLY A 146 -12.45 12.88 14.55
N TRP A 147 -12.77 11.59 14.58
CA TRP A 147 -12.18 10.60 13.69
C TRP A 147 -12.45 10.87 12.20
N CYS A 148 -13.48 11.63 11.85
CA CYS A 148 -13.76 11.99 10.45
C CYS A 148 -12.62 12.81 9.84
N ALA A 149 -11.91 13.62 10.63
CA ALA A 149 -10.81 14.46 10.15
C ALA A 149 -9.45 13.75 10.20
N GLU A 150 -9.38 12.55 10.76
CA GLU A 150 -8.10 11.89 11.03
C GLU A 150 -7.57 11.16 9.79
N PRO A 151 -6.29 11.35 9.44
CA PRO A 151 -5.69 10.65 8.33
C PRO A 151 -5.38 9.20 8.70
N TYR A 152 -5.65 8.28 7.78
CA TYR A 152 -5.22 6.88 7.88
C TYR A 152 -4.94 6.31 6.50
N CYS A 153 -4.39 5.10 6.48
CA CYS A 153 -4.24 4.28 5.28
C CYS A 153 -4.32 2.79 5.62
N PHE A 154 -4.46 1.95 4.60
CA PHE A 154 -4.32 0.50 4.74
C PHE A 154 -2.85 0.13 4.93
N VAL A 155 -2.59 -0.91 5.71
CA VAL A 155 -1.24 -1.35 6.08
C VAL A 155 -1.14 -2.87 6.12
N ASP A 156 0.09 -3.38 6.03
CA ASP A 156 0.40 -4.78 6.28
C ASP A 156 0.84 -4.96 7.75
N PRO A 157 0.05 -5.61 8.62
CA PRO A 157 0.43 -5.79 10.03
C PRO A 157 1.73 -6.58 10.21
N CYS A 158 2.14 -7.37 9.22
CA CYS A 158 3.38 -8.15 9.25
C CYS A 158 4.61 -7.32 8.89
N ASN A 159 4.41 -6.13 8.34
CA ASN A 159 5.45 -5.17 7.99
C ASN A 159 5.27 -3.85 8.76
N CYS A 160 4.72 -3.93 9.98
CA CYS A 160 4.47 -2.79 10.84
C CYS A 160 5.11 -2.94 12.22
N ASP A 161 5.92 -1.96 12.61
CA ASP A 161 6.47 -1.77 13.96
C ASP A 161 5.85 -0.52 14.60
N LEU A 162 4.63 -0.68 15.13
CA LEU A 162 3.88 0.38 15.80
C LEU A 162 3.55 -0.02 17.23
N ASP A 163 3.58 0.95 18.15
CA ASP A 163 3.12 0.75 19.53
C ASP A 163 1.62 0.42 19.58
N VAL A 164 0.87 1.06 18.68
CA VAL A 164 -0.54 0.83 18.44
C VAL A 164 -0.70 -0.12 17.24
N PRO A 165 -1.25 -1.33 17.44
CA PRO A 165 -1.47 -2.27 16.36
C PRO A 165 -2.48 -1.70 15.35
N PRO A 166 -2.36 -2.07 14.07
CA PRO A 166 -3.41 -1.80 13.08
C PRO A 166 -4.74 -2.47 13.44
N THR A 167 -5.83 -1.94 12.89
CA THR A 167 -7.20 -2.44 13.08
C THR A 167 -7.68 -3.14 11.80
N LEU A 168 -8.40 -4.25 11.95
CA LEU A 168 -8.97 -4.98 10.82
C LEU A 168 -10.06 -4.15 10.13
N ALA A 169 -10.01 -4.04 8.80
CA ALA A 169 -10.91 -3.20 7.99
C ALA A 169 -12.26 -3.86 7.68
N ASN A 170 -12.64 -4.92 8.40
CA ASN A 170 -13.83 -5.74 8.10
C ASN A 170 -15.16 -4.99 8.23
N SER A 171 -15.19 -3.87 8.97
CA SER A 171 -16.36 -3.01 9.07
C SER A 171 -16.64 -2.25 7.78
N TYR A 172 -15.59 -1.85 7.05
CA TYR A 172 -15.66 -1.12 5.79
C TYR A 172 -15.70 -2.07 4.59
N LEU A 173 -14.78 -3.03 4.57
CA LEU A 173 -14.52 -3.95 3.47
C LEU A 173 -14.36 -5.38 3.99
N PRO A 174 -15.46 -6.09 4.30
CA PRO A 174 -15.42 -7.41 4.94
C PRO A 174 -14.77 -8.49 4.09
N ASP A 175 -14.85 -8.36 2.77
CA ASP A 175 -14.33 -9.34 1.81
C ASP A 175 -12.94 -8.97 1.29
N ALA A 176 -12.40 -7.81 1.70
CA ALA A 176 -11.14 -7.32 1.19
C ALA A 176 -9.93 -8.01 1.82
N SER A 177 -8.93 -8.27 0.98
CA SER A 177 -7.70 -8.94 1.40
C SER A 177 -6.45 -8.40 0.74
N TYR A 178 -5.40 -8.22 1.54
CA TYR A 178 -4.06 -7.89 1.09
C TYR A 178 -3.20 -9.15 1.16
N GLN A 179 -2.64 -9.59 0.03
CA GLN A 179 -1.83 -10.80 -0.07
C GLN A 179 -2.49 -12.05 0.55
N GLY A 180 -3.81 -12.20 0.34
CA GLY A 180 -4.59 -13.34 0.86
C GLY A 180 -4.85 -13.31 2.36
N LYS A 181 -4.52 -12.21 3.03
CA LYS A 181 -4.77 -11.95 4.45
C LYS A 181 -5.80 -10.82 4.56
N GLY A 182 -6.56 -10.78 5.64
CA GLY A 182 -7.54 -9.69 5.84
C GLY A 182 -6.88 -8.32 5.74
N LEU A 183 -7.62 -7.32 5.25
CA LEU A 183 -7.11 -5.95 5.09
C LEU A 183 -7.11 -5.20 6.44
N TRP A 184 -6.03 -4.45 6.73
CA TRP A 184 -5.86 -3.70 7.99
C TRP A 184 -5.61 -2.23 7.71
N TYR A 185 -5.95 -1.34 8.65
CA TYR A 185 -5.68 0.09 8.57
C TYR A 185 -5.02 0.63 9.85
N SER A 186 -4.34 1.77 9.75
CA SER A 186 -3.73 2.45 10.89
C SER A 186 -3.84 3.97 10.75
N TYR A 187 -4.33 4.63 11.79
CA TYR A 187 -4.28 6.09 11.92
C TYR A 187 -2.87 6.57 12.30
N VAL A 188 -2.20 5.84 13.20
CA VAL A 188 -0.92 6.25 13.79
C VAL A 188 0.21 6.32 12.75
N THR A 189 0.21 5.45 11.74
CA THR A 189 1.22 5.52 10.67
C THR A 189 1.15 6.83 9.87
N CYS A 190 -0.02 7.46 9.82
CA CYS A 190 -0.27 8.72 9.15
C CYS A 190 -0.16 9.94 10.09
N GLY A 191 0.21 9.72 11.35
CA GLY A 191 0.16 10.75 12.40
C GLY A 191 -1.26 11.12 12.83
N GLY A 192 -2.27 10.35 12.41
CA GLY A 192 -3.64 10.50 12.85
C GLY A 192 -3.85 9.92 14.25
N LYS A 193 -4.86 10.45 14.95
CA LYS A 193 -5.28 9.97 16.25
C LYS A 193 -6.23 8.78 16.10
N ASP A 194 -5.91 7.69 16.79
CA ASP A 194 -6.82 6.55 16.88
C ASP A 194 -7.85 6.77 18.00
N TYR A 195 -9.14 6.61 17.66
CA TYR A 195 -10.29 6.79 18.55
C TYR A 195 -10.82 5.47 19.12
N TRP A 196 -10.31 4.33 18.67
CA TRP A 196 -10.81 2.99 18.96
C TRP A 196 -9.90 2.21 19.92
N MET A 197 -9.00 2.91 20.62
CA MET A 197 -8.04 2.33 21.55
C MET A 197 -8.64 2.16 22.94
N ASP A 198 -8.93 0.91 23.33
CA ASP A 198 -9.22 0.49 24.70
C ASP A 198 -8.56 -0.87 25.05
N ALA A 199 -9.03 -1.58 26.10
CA ALA A 199 -8.51 -2.90 26.50
C ALA A 199 -8.41 -3.94 25.34
N GLU A 200 -9.09 -3.69 24.23
CA GLU A 200 -9.07 -4.45 23.00
C GLU A 200 -7.75 -4.35 22.20
N THR A 201 -6.87 -3.37 22.48
CA THR A 201 -5.57 -3.21 21.79
C THR A 201 -4.68 -4.46 21.91
N LYS A 202 -4.72 -5.17 23.05
CA LYS A 202 -3.96 -6.43 23.21
C LYS A 202 -4.48 -7.54 22.31
N LYS A 203 -5.80 -7.64 22.16
CA LYS A 203 -6.45 -8.63 21.30
C LYS A 203 -6.20 -8.33 19.83
N GLN A 204 -6.31 -7.06 19.44
CA GLN A 204 -5.98 -6.60 18.09
C GLN A 204 -4.52 -6.91 17.72
N LYS A 205 -3.57 -6.66 18.63
CA LYS A 205 -2.16 -7.00 18.40
C LYS A 205 -1.93 -8.51 18.23
N GLN A 206 -2.61 -9.34 19.02
CA GLN A 206 -2.52 -10.81 18.89
C GLN A 206 -3.12 -11.29 17.57
N GLU A 207 -4.28 -10.75 17.17
CA GLU A 207 -4.94 -11.07 15.90
C GLU A 207 -4.11 -10.63 14.70
N ALA A 208 -3.55 -9.41 14.74
CA ALA A 208 -2.64 -8.87 13.73
C ALA A 208 -1.37 -9.72 13.60
N SER A 209 -0.80 -10.19 14.71
CA SER A 209 0.39 -11.08 14.67
C SER A 209 0.05 -12.47 14.15
N GLY A 210 -1.12 -13.03 14.52
CA GLY A 210 -1.51 -14.39 14.15
C GLY A 210 -1.79 -14.58 12.65
N ILE A 211 -1.92 -13.49 11.89
CA ILE A 211 -2.10 -13.54 10.44
C ILE A 211 -0.78 -13.77 9.68
N CYS A 212 0.37 -13.48 10.30
CA CYS A 212 1.64 -13.41 9.59
C CYS A 212 2.15 -14.76 9.12
N ASP A 213 1.89 -15.80 9.90
CA ASP A 213 2.29 -17.18 9.61
C ASP A 213 1.34 -17.91 8.64
N LYS A 214 0.26 -17.27 8.18
CA LYS A 214 -0.68 -17.90 7.25
C LYS A 214 -0.06 -18.07 5.87
N THR A 215 0.00 -19.31 5.41
CA THR A 215 0.33 -19.67 4.02
C THR A 215 -0.82 -19.31 3.09
N VAL A 216 -0.52 -18.67 1.96
CA VAL A 216 -1.50 -18.29 0.94
C VAL A 216 -1.12 -18.85 -0.43
N GLU A 217 -2.12 -19.05 -1.30
CA GLU A 217 -1.95 -19.63 -2.63
C GLU A 217 -1.05 -18.77 -3.53
N GLU A 218 0.12 -19.30 -3.90
CA GLU A 218 1.10 -18.57 -4.70
C GLU A 218 0.57 -18.19 -6.09
N LYS A 219 -0.32 -19.01 -6.67
CA LYS A 219 -0.91 -18.76 -7.99
C LYS A 219 -1.77 -17.49 -8.01
N LYS A 220 -2.51 -17.23 -6.93
CA LYS A 220 -3.36 -16.04 -6.81
C LYS A 220 -2.58 -14.84 -6.26
N TRP A 221 -1.70 -15.06 -5.28
CA TRP A 221 -1.12 -13.98 -4.48
C TRP A 221 0.36 -13.70 -4.76
N GLY A 222 0.94 -14.33 -5.77
CA GLY A 222 2.36 -14.29 -6.06
C GLY A 222 3.16 -15.18 -5.11
N LYS A 223 4.43 -15.43 -5.44
CA LYS A 223 5.33 -16.26 -4.60
C LYS A 223 5.70 -15.52 -3.33
N GLU A 224 6.09 -16.25 -2.29
CA GLU A 224 6.49 -15.67 -1.00
C GLU A 224 7.54 -14.54 -1.14
N LYS A 225 8.54 -14.73 -2.01
CA LYS A 225 9.61 -13.75 -2.25
C LYS A 225 9.22 -12.58 -3.16
N CYS A 226 8.03 -12.59 -3.75
CA CYS A 226 7.54 -11.58 -4.68
C CYS A 226 6.01 -11.60 -4.70
N ARG A 227 5.41 -11.15 -3.60
CA ARG A 227 3.95 -11.06 -3.45
C ARG A 227 3.39 -9.93 -4.33
N CYS A 228 2.18 -10.13 -4.82
CA CYS A 228 1.46 -9.10 -5.57
C CYS A 228 1.17 -7.87 -4.67
N VAL A 229 1.11 -6.70 -5.29
CA VAL A 229 0.76 -5.43 -4.64
C VAL A 229 -0.70 -5.09 -4.96
N GLY A 230 -1.38 -4.43 -4.02
CA GLY A 230 -2.81 -4.16 -4.08
C GLY A 230 -3.60 -5.11 -3.19
N TYR A 231 -4.87 -4.76 -2.95
CA TYR A 231 -5.81 -5.58 -2.21
C TYR A 231 -6.96 -6.02 -3.15
N ASP A 232 -7.50 -7.19 -2.90
CA ASP A 232 -8.62 -7.81 -3.63
C ASP A 232 -9.92 -7.64 -2.85
N GLY A 233 -11.05 -8.02 -3.44
CA GLY A 233 -12.34 -8.17 -2.75
C GLY A 233 -13.03 -6.84 -2.42
N THR A 234 -12.82 -5.82 -3.26
CA THR A 234 -13.48 -4.52 -3.14
C THR A 234 -14.39 -4.27 -4.33
N PRO A 235 -15.73 -4.24 -4.15
CA PRO A 235 -16.63 -3.93 -5.25
C PRO A 235 -16.37 -2.51 -5.75
N GLY A 236 -16.46 -2.30 -7.06
CA GLY A 236 -16.20 -0.99 -7.63
C GLY A 236 -15.87 -1.00 -9.11
N THR A 237 -15.31 0.12 -9.54
CA THR A 237 -14.81 0.34 -10.89
C THR A 237 -13.43 0.97 -10.88
N VAL A 238 -12.61 0.60 -11.86
CA VAL A 238 -11.30 1.20 -12.09
C VAL A 238 -11.15 1.51 -13.57
N ASN A 239 -10.72 2.73 -13.89
CA ASN A 239 -10.38 3.12 -15.25
C ASN A 239 -8.96 2.66 -15.58
N VAL A 240 -8.81 1.95 -16.69
CA VAL A 240 -7.50 1.53 -17.20
C VAL A 240 -7.33 2.02 -18.63
N THR A 241 -6.12 2.48 -18.96
CA THR A 241 -5.78 2.87 -20.34
C THR A 241 -4.94 1.79 -20.99
N ILE A 242 -5.47 1.19 -22.06
CA ILE A 242 -4.76 0.21 -22.89
C ILE A 242 -4.71 0.76 -24.31
N ASP A 243 -3.52 0.88 -24.89
CA ASP A 243 -3.32 1.41 -26.24
C ASP A 243 -4.00 2.76 -26.49
N LYS A 244 -3.93 3.68 -25.51
CA LYS A 244 -4.55 5.02 -25.49
C LYS A 244 -6.09 5.01 -25.55
N LYS A 245 -6.71 3.87 -25.28
CA LYS A 245 -8.15 3.74 -25.10
C LYS A 245 -8.44 3.51 -23.63
N GLU A 246 -9.43 4.23 -23.13
CA GLU A 246 -9.92 4.06 -21.77
C GLU A 246 -10.90 2.90 -21.73
N PHE A 247 -10.74 2.05 -20.72
CA PHE A 247 -11.61 0.94 -20.40
C PHE A 247 -12.05 1.09 -18.94
N LEU A 248 -13.34 0.88 -18.70
CA LEU A 248 -13.90 0.78 -17.36
C LEU A 248 -13.91 -0.69 -16.96
N CYS A 249 -13.09 -1.05 -15.98
CA CYS A 249 -13.14 -2.37 -15.34
C CYS A 249 -14.12 -2.30 -14.17
N SER A 250 -15.01 -3.28 -14.04
CA SER A 250 -15.95 -3.41 -12.92
C SER A 250 -15.95 -4.85 -12.41
N ASP A 251 -16.11 -5.03 -11.11
CA ASP A 251 -16.36 -6.35 -10.49
C ASP A 251 -17.79 -6.86 -10.71
#